data_AF-A0A928SQC0-F1
#
_entry.id   AF-A0A928SQC0-F1
#
_cell.length_a   1.000
_cell.length_b   1.000
_cell.length_c   1.000
_cell.angle_alpha   90.00
_cell.angle_beta   90.00
_cell.angle_gamma   90.00
#
_symmetry.space_group_name_H-M   'P 1'
#
loop_
_entity.id
_entity.type
_entity.pdbx_description
1 polymer ?
#
loop_
_entity_poly.entity_id
_entity_poly.type
_entity_poly.pdbx_seq_one_letter_code
_entity_poly.pdbx_strand_id
1 'polypeptide(L)'
;MKHRAALLAFALLLGACQDEERCEKARLATATEWEKVRNEAGRFKFQGVAGYEEMNATQKTTHLDAFTAIEQQAQLVFESFAFKKISWTTGTRARDRAVKEFNGYFDKDKYVGFKGLLDSAQKRFSEAEAACR
;
A
#
# COMPACT_ATOMS: atom_id res chain seq x y z
N MET A 1 -38.49 14.50 -39.59
CA MET A 1 -37.87 13.55 -38.64
C MET A 1 -36.35 13.75 -38.66
N LYS A 2 -35.82 14.72 -37.92
CA LYS A 2 -34.37 14.96 -37.77
C LYS A 2 -34.14 15.46 -36.33
N HIS A 3 -32.99 15.11 -35.75
CA HIS A 3 -32.50 15.47 -34.41
C HIS A 3 -32.86 14.54 -33.23
N ARG A 4 -32.52 13.24 -33.34
CA ARG A 4 -32.40 12.33 -32.18
C ARG A 4 -30.96 11.89 -31.86
N ALA A 5 -29.95 12.57 -32.40
CA ALA A 5 -28.54 12.16 -32.28
C ALA A 5 -27.70 12.97 -31.27
N ALA A 6 -28.26 13.99 -30.60
CA ALA A 6 -27.48 14.89 -29.74
C ALA A 6 -27.39 14.48 -28.25
N LEU A 7 -28.19 13.51 -27.80
CA LEU A 7 -28.26 13.15 -26.36
C LEU A 7 -27.24 12.08 -25.92
N LEU A 8 -26.56 11.41 -26.86
CA LEU A 8 -25.58 10.36 -26.53
C LEU A 8 -24.16 10.88 -26.27
N ALA A 9 -23.83 12.09 -26.75
CA ALA A 9 -22.49 12.66 -26.57
C ALA A 9 -22.23 13.23 -25.17
N PHE A 10 -23.27 13.65 -24.44
CA PHE A 10 -23.13 14.21 -23.08
C PHE A 10 -22.99 13.14 -22.01
N ALA A 11 -23.47 11.90 -22.26
CA ALA A 11 -23.34 10.79 -21.32
C ALA A 11 -21.92 10.22 -21.25
N LEU A 12 -21.15 10.29 -22.35
CA LEU A 12 -19.77 9.80 -22.42
C LEU A 12 -18.77 10.71 -21.66
N LEU A 13 -19.08 12.00 -21.53
CA LEU A 13 -18.24 12.96 -20.81
C LEU A 13 -18.39 12.83 -19.28
N LEU A 14 -19.57 12.43 -18.79
CA LEU A 14 -19.82 12.28 -17.35
C LEU A 14 -19.20 10.99 -16.78
N GLY A 15 -19.14 9.91 -17.56
CA GLY A 15 -18.49 8.66 -17.15
C GLY A 15 -16.98 8.80 -16.98
N ALA A 16 -16.32 9.49 -17.91
CA ALA A 16 -14.87 9.72 -17.86
C ALA A 16 -14.45 10.54 -16.62
N CYS A 17 -15.25 11.54 -16.20
CA CYS A 17 -14.97 12.31 -14.99
C CYS A 17 -15.17 11.49 -13.70
N GLN A 18 -16.18 10.61 -13.63
CA GLN A 18 -16.38 9.76 -12.45
C GLN A 18 -15.29 8.70 -12.32
N ASP A 19 -14.81 8.15 -13.42
CA ASP A 19 -13.74 7.16 -13.42
C ASP A 19 -12.39 7.79 -13.02
N GLU A 20 -12.11 9.02 -13.47
CA GLU A 20 -10.94 9.79 -13.02
C GLU A 20 -11.00 10.12 -11.52
N GLU A 21 -12.13 10.59 -11.01
CA GLU A 21 -12.29 10.89 -9.57
C GLU A 21 -12.18 9.62 -8.71
N ARG A 22 -12.79 8.52 -9.15
CA ARG A 22 -12.73 7.23 -8.45
C ARG A 22 -11.30 6.70 -8.41
N CYS A 23 -10.58 6.76 -9.54
CA CYS A 23 -9.18 6.34 -9.60
C CYS A 23 -8.31 7.22 -8.69
N GLU A 24 -8.44 8.55 -8.77
CA GLU A 24 -7.68 9.49 -7.94
C GLU A 24 -7.87 9.22 -6.45
N LYS A 25 -9.13 9.02 -6.02
CA LYS A 25 -9.45 8.70 -4.64
C LYS A 25 -8.83 7.37 -4.18
N ALA A 26 -8.93 6.32 -4.99
CA ALA A 26 -8.36 5.02 -4.67
C ALA A 26 -6.82 5.05 -4.64
N ARG A 27 -6.21 5.81 -5.56
CA ARG A 27 -4.77 6.06 -5.63
C ARG A 27 -4.26 6.74 -4.38
N LEU A 28 -4.87 7.86 -3.98
CA LEU A 28 -4.48 8.60 -2.78
C LEU A 28 -4.69 7.77 -1.51
N ALA A 29 -5.79 7.03 -1.40
CA ALA A 29 -6.03 6.12 -0.28
C ALA A 29 -4.96 5.03 -0.18
N THR A 30 -4.49 4.49 -1.32
CA THR A 30 -3.37 3.55 -1.36
C THR A 30 -2.09 4.19 -0.87
N ALA A 31 -1.76 5.38 -1.37
CA ALA A 31 -0.56 6.11 -0.92
C ALA A 31 -0.59 6.33 0.60
N THR A 32 -1.71 6.82 1.14
CA THR A 32 -1.88 7.05 2.59
C THR A 32 -1.72 5.78 3.43
N GLU A 33 -2.33 4.66 3.04
CA GLU A 33 -2.20 3.43 3.84
C GLU A 33 -0.78 2.86 3.78
N TRP A 34 -0.11 2.93 2.63
CA TRP A 34 1.27 2.46 2.52
C TRP A 34 2.27 3.39 3.23
N GLU A 35 1.98 4.69 3.34
CA GLU A 35 2.73 5.59 4.22
C GLU A 35 2.57 5.20 5.71
N LYS A 36 1.38 4.78 6.14
CA LYS A 36 1.18 4.27 7.50
C LYS A 36 2.01 3.00 7.74
N VAL A 37 2.00 2.05 6.80
CA VAL A 37 2.84 0.84 6.87
C VAL A 37 4.31 1.21 7.00
N ARG A 38 4.80 2.16 6.20
CA ARG A 38 6.18 2.67 6.29
C ARG A 38 6.47 3.20 7.69
N ASN A 39 5.65 4.12 8.18
CA ASN A 39 5.88 4.77 9.47
C ASN A 39 5.87 3.77 10.63
N GLU A 40 4.94 2.82 10.60
CA GLU A 40 4.82 1.81 11.64
C GLU A 40 5.95 0.78 11.57
N ALA A 41 6.37 0.38 10.37
CA ALA A 41 7.56 -0.45 10.20
C ALA A 41 8.80 0.29 10.73
N GLY A 42 8.92 1.57 10.40
CA GLY A 42 9.99 2.45 10.89
C GLY A 42 10.04 2.54 12.42
N ARG A 43 8.87 2.60 13.07
CA ARG A 43 8.73 2.56 14.54
C ARG A 43 9.16 1.21 15.10
N PHE A 44 8.78 0.12 14.44
CA PHE A 44 9.11 -1.22 14.91
C PHE A 44 10.57 -1.60 14.72
N LYS A 45 11.34 -0.96 13.82
CA LYS A 45 12.81 -1.20 13.70
C LYS A 45 13.57 -1.04 15.01
N PHE A 46 13.12 -0.16 15.90
CA PHE A 46 13.87 0.27 17.07
C PHE A 46 13.23 -0.20 18.38
N GLN A 47 14.04 -0.23 19.43
CA GLN A 47 13.68 -0.64 20.81
C GLN A 47 12.35 -0.03 21.26
N GLY A 48 11.52 -0.83 21.95
CA GLY A 48 10.21 -0.41 22.46
C GLY A 48 9.04 -1.28 22.01
N VAL A 49 9.28 -2.31 21.20
CA VAL A 49 8.27 -3.31 20.84
C VAL A 49 8.31 -4.49 21.79
N ALA A 50 7.15 -4.99 22.20
CA ALA A 50 7.03 -6.11 23.12
C ALA A 50 7.85 -7.32 22.62
N GLY A 51 8.71 -7.85 23.48
CA GLY A 51 9.59 -8.98 23.15
C GLY A 51 10.92 -8.61 22.47
N TYR A 52 11.16 -7.36 22.05
CA TYR A 52 12.45 -6.98 21.44
C TYR A 52 13.62 -7.18 22.41
N GLU A 53 13.46 -6.84 23.69
CA GLU A 53 14.54 -7.00 24.67
C GLU A 53 14.85 -8.47 25.01
N GLU A 54 13.88 -9.35 24.80
CA GLU A 54 14.02 -10.80 25.02
C GLU A 54 14.70 -11.51 23.84
N MET A 55 14.83 -10.83 22.69
CA MET A 55 15.50 -11.38 21.52
C MET A 55 17.00 -11.51 21.74
N ASN A 56 17.57 -12.64 21.29
CA ASN A 56 19.01 -12.78 21.20
C ASN A 56 19.61 -11.89 20.08
N ALA A 57 20.93 -11.77 20.02
CA ALA A 57 21.61 -10.90 19.07
C ALA A 57 21.21 -11.17 17.60
N THR A 58 21.14 -12.44 17.19
CA THR A 58 20.72 -12.83 15.84
C THR A 58 19.28 -12.40 15.54
N GLN A 59 18.37 -12.63 16.49
CA GLN A 59 16.96 -12.24 16.35
C GLN A 59 16.80 -10.72 16.25
N LYS A 60 17.57 -9.94 17.02
CA LYS A 60 17.57 -8.47 16.94
C LYS A 60 18.02 -7.99 15.57
N THR A 61 19.08 -8.58 15.01
CA THR A 61 19.52 -8.27 13.63
C THR A 61 18.46 -8.64 12.60
N THR A 62 17.91 -9.87 12.66
CA THR A 62 16.84 -10.31 11.74
C THR A 62 15.60 -9.44 11.83
N HIS A 63 15.24 -8.99 13.04
CA HIS A 63 14.14 -8.06 13.26
C HIS A 63 14.39 -6.70 12.60
N LEU A 64 15.57 -6.11 12.86
CA LEU A 64 15.95 -4.84 12.24
C LEU A 64 15.93 -4.92 10.71
N ASP A 65 16.50 -6.00 10.15
CA ASP A 65 16.56 -6.21 8.70
C ASP A 65 15.16 -6.36 8.09
N ALA A 66 14.28 -7.15 8.72
CA ALA A 66 12.91 -7.35 8.24
C ALA A 66 12.12 -6.05 8.23
N PHE A 67 12.11 -5.30 9.34
CA PHE A 67 11.35 -4.05 9.43
C PHE A 67 11.96 -2.93 8.58
N THR A 68 13.28 -2.88 8.41
CA THR A 68 13.93 -1.98 7.45
C THR A 68 13.52 -2.29 6.02
N ALA A 69 13.50 -3.58 5.64
CA ALA A 69 13.06 -3.99 4.32
C ALA A 69 11.59 -3.61 4.09
N ILE A 70 10.70 -3.90 5.05
CA ILE A 70 9.27 -3.55 4.95
C ILE A 70 9.09 -2.03 4.81
N GLU A 71 9.77 -1.23 5.63
CA GLU A 71 9.72 0.24 5.55
C GLU A 71 10.13 0.75 4.15
N GLN A 72 11.28 0.28 3.64
CA GLN A 72 11.79 0.69 2.33
C GLN A 72 10.83 0.28 1.20
N GLN A 73 10.28 -0.93 1.26
CA GLN A 73 9.31 -1.36 0.25
C GLN A 73 7.99 -0.58 0.37
N ALA A 74 7.52 -0.30 1.59
CA ALA A 74 6.32 0.50 1.78
C ALA A 74 6.49 1.94 1.27
N GLN A 75 7.68 2.54 1.42
CA GLN A 75 8.01 3.83 0.81
C GLN A 75 7.87 3.77 -0.71
N LEU A 76 8.39 2.73 -1.36
CA LEU A 76 8.29 2.56 -2.81
C LEU A 76 6.83 2.41 -3.27
N VAL A 77 5.98 1.72 -2.50
CA VAL A 77 4.54 1.67 -2.80
C VAL A 77 3.92 3.05 -2.65
N PHE A 78 4.16 3.74 -1.54
CA PHE A 78 3.68 5.11 -1.33
C PHE A 78 4.05 6.02 -2.51
N GLU A 79 5.33 6.10 -2.88
CA GLU A 79 5.81 6.95 -3.98
C GLU A 79 5.21 6.56 -5.34
N SER A 80 4.97 5.26 -5.55
CA SER A 80 4.35 4.76 -6.79
C SER A 80 2.91 5.24 -6.97
N PHE A 81 2.23 5.58 -5.87
CA PHE A 81 0.85 6.05 -5.87
C PHE A 81 0.71 7.51 -5.44
N ALA A 82 1.77 8.20 -4.99
CA ALA A 82 1.69 9.58 -4.52
C ALA A 82 1.40 10.60 -5.64
N PHE A 83 1.76 10.26 -6.89
CA PHE A 83 1.59 11.13 -8.06
C PHE A 83 0.51 10.63 -9.02
N LYS A 84 0.00 11.52 -9.89
CA LYS A 84 -1.05 11.20 -10.87
C LYS A 84 -0.72 9.98 -11.75
N LYS A 85 0.54 9.86 -12.18
CA LYS A 85 0.99 8.70 -12.97
C LYS A 85 1.44 7.59 -12.02
N ILE A 86 0.64 6.53 -11.92
CA ILE A 86 0.93 5.39 -11.05
C ILE A 86 2.07 4.54 -11.65
N SER A 87 3.11 4.27 -10.84
CA SER A 87 4.23 3.41 -11.20
C SER A 87 3.95 1.95 -10.83
N TRP A 88 3.00 1.34 -11.55
CA TRP A 88 2.46 0.02 -11.27
C TRP A 88 3.49 -1.09 -11.06
N THR A 89 4.47 -1.25 -11.96
CA THR A 89 5.48 -2.30 -11.84
C THR A 89 6.30 -2.18 -10.56
N THR A 90 6.70 -0.96 -10.20
CA THR A 90 7.43 -0.67 -8.96
C THR A 90 6.55 -0.94 -7.75
N GLY A 91 5.33 -0.37 -7.72
CA GLY A 91 4.39 -0.53 -6.63
C GLY A 91 4.01 -2.00 -6.38
N THR A 92 3.71 -2.78 -7.42
CA THR A 92 3.36 -4.20 -7.30
C THR A 92 4.52 -5.02 -6.73
N ARG A 93 5.75 -4.85 -7.27
CA ARG A 93 6.93 -5.57 -6.76
C ARG A 93 7.23 -5.22 -5.30
N ALA A 94 7.14 -3.93 -4.96
CA ALA A 94 7.38 -3.45 -3.61
C ALA A 94 6.34 -3.98 -2.62
N ARG A 95 5.04 -3.94 -2.99
CA ARG A 95 3.95 -4.55 -2.22
C ARG A 95 4.24 -6.02 -1.92
N ASP A 96 4.51 -6.80 -2.97
CA ASP A 96 4.73 -8.25 -2.82
C ASP A 96 5.92 -8.56 -1.94
N ARG A 97 6.98 -7.76 -2.05
CA ARG A 97 8.17 -7.90 -1.20
C ARG A 97 7.86 -7.53 0.24
N ALA A 98 7.22 -6.40 0.53
CA ALA A 98 6.82 -6.03 1.89
C ALA A 98 5.96 -7.12 2.57
N VAL A 99 4.98 -7.66 1.83
CA VAL A 99 4.12 -8.74 2.31
C VAL A 99 4.90 -10.03 2.55
N LYS A 100 5.83 -10.37 1.66
CA LYS A 100 6.71 -11.54 1.82
C LYS A 100 7.60 -11.40 3.05
N GLU A 101 8.24 -10.25 3.26
CA GLU A 101 9.11 -10.01 4.42
C GLU A 101 8.32 -10.17 5.74
N PHE A 102 7.14 -9.57 5.85
CA PHE A 102 6.32 -9.72 7.05
C PHE A 102 5.81 -11.16 7.25
N ASN A 103 5.39 -11.84 6.18
CA ASN A 103 4.91 -13.22 6.27
C ASN A 103 6.02 -14.22 6.62
N GLY A 104 7.26 -13.93 6.25
CA GLY A 104 8.45 -14.72 6.61
C GLY A 104 9.06 -14.34 7.96
N TYR A 105 8.59 -13.26 8.59
CA TYR A 105 9.14 -12.79 9.86
C TYR A 105 8.81 -13.76 11.00
N PHE A 106 9.84 -14.14 11.76
CA PHE A 106 9.79 -15.27 12.71
C PHE A 106 8.80 -15.08 13.86
N ASP A 107 8.50 -13.83 14.23
CA ASP A 107 7.63 -13.51 15.38
C ASP A 107 6.39 -12.72 14.96
N LYS A 108 6.00 -12.81 13.68
CA LYS A 108 4.90 -11.99 13.09
C LYS A 108 3.58 -12.08 13.87
N ASP A 109 3.33 -13.19 14.55
CA ASP A 109 2.09 -13.42 15.31
C ASP A 109 1.98 -12.51 16.54
N LYS A 110 3.10 -11.98 17.06
CA LYS A 110 3.09 -10.94 18.11
C LYS A 110 2.74 -9.54 17.58
N TYR A 111 2.73 -9.36 16.26
CA TYR A 111 2.53 -8.07 15.59
C TYR A 111 1.17 -8.01 14.89
N VAL A 112 0.11 -8.48 15.57
CA VAL A 112 -1.26 -8.51 15.03
C VAL A 112 -1.73 -7.13 14.55
N GLY A 113 -1.39 -6.07 15.29
CA GLY A 113 -1.69 -4.69 14.89
C GLY A 113 -1.03 -4.31 13.56
N PHE A 114 0.24 -4.69 13.37
CA PHE A 114 0.95 -4.48 12.10
C PHE A 114 0.32 -5.30 10.98
N LYS A 115 -0.05 -6.55 11.25
CA LYS A 115 -0.72 -7.41 10.28
C LYS A 115 -2.02 -6.76 9.79
N GLY A 116 -2.85 -6.26 10.71
CA GLY A 116 -4.09 -5.55 10.35
C GLY A 116 -3.84 -4.31 9.50
N LEU A 117 -2.79 -3.55 9.80
CA LEU A 117 -2.37 -2.41 8.99
C LEU A 117 -1.94 -2.84 7.58
N LEU A 118 -1.13 -3.89 7.46
CA LEU A 118 -0.67 -4.41 6.18
C LEU A 118 -1.83 -5.00 5.35
N ASP A 119 -2.80 -5.65 5.97
CA ASP A 119 -4.01 -6.15 5.32
C ASP A 119 -4.88 -4.99 4.78
N SER A 120 -5.03 -3.90 5.56
CA SER A 120 -5.71 -2.67 5.12
C SER A 120 -5.02 -2.06 3.89
N ALA A 121 -3.69 -1.94 3.93
CA ALA A 121 -2.91 -1.38 2.82
C ALA A 121 -2.98 -2.24 1.55
N GLN A 122 -2.97 -3.58 1.69
CA GLN A 122 -3.20 -4.49 0.57
C GLN A 122 -4.60 -4.33 -0.02
N LYS A 123 -5.64 -4.19 0.82
CA LYS A 123 -7.00 -3.95 0.35
C LYS A 123 -7.09 -2.66 -0.48
N ARG A 124 -6.48 -1.55 -0.02
CA ARG A 124 -6.47 -0.30 -0.80
C ARG A 124 -5.72 -0.43 -2.11
N PHE A 125 -4.61 -1.16 -2.12
CA PHE A 125 -3.89 -1.46 -3.36
C PHE A 125 -4.80 -2.16 -4.38
N SER A 126 -5.52 -3.21 -3.98
CA SER A 126 -6.46 -3.92 -4.85
C SER A 126 -7.64 -3.05 -5.29
N GLU A 127 -8.15 -2.17 -4.43
CA GLU A 127 -9.18 -1.20 -4.80
C GLU A 127 -8.69 -0.21 -5.86
N ALA A 128 -7.43 0.25 -5.76
CA ALA A 128 -6.81 1.09 -6.78
C ALA A 128 -6.59 0.33 -8.09
N GLU A 129 -6.17 -0.94 -8.04
CA GLU A 129 -6.09 -1.78 -9.25
C GLU A 129 -7.44 -1.85 -9.95
N ALA A 130 -8.54 -2.06 -9.22
CA ALA A 130 -9.89 -2.15 -9.81
C ALA A 130 -10.50 -0.81 -10.23
N ALA A 131 -9.94 0.32 -9.79
CA ALA A 131 -10.44 1.66 -10.10
C ALA A 131 -9.65 2.36 -11.22
N CYS A 132 -8.39 1.97 -11.42
CA CYS A 132 -7.44 2.67 -12.30
C CYS A 132 -6.94 1.80 -13.46
N ARG A 133 -7.36 0.53 -13.54
CA ARG A 133 -7.05 -0.42 -14.62
C ARG A 133 -8.32 -1.13 -15.05
#